data_AF-A0A016S235-F1
#
_entry.id   AF-A0A016S235-F1
#
_cell.length_a   1.000
_cell.length_b   1.000
_cell.length_c   1.000
_cell.angle_alpha   90.00
_cell.angle_beta   90.00
_cell.angle_gamma   90.00
#
_symmetry.space_group_name_H-M   'P 1'
#
loop_
_entity.id
_entity.type
_entity.pdbx_description
1 polymer ?
#
loop_
_entity_poly.entity_id
_entity_poly.type
_entity_poly.pdbx_seq_one_letter_code
_entity_poly.pdbx_strand_id
1 'polypeptide(L)'
;MSQCKAAVAQDGQVVDNSALSILHRCSGRRFEDGDPMPFNCTVRQMTFGSVAHVEDAVIANLSFASIFELARLISIFESEPDLDKKRYKMRNPGNCFVTIAGIEKAFVFFERHCDHTLRALMAHDGSNVSLLSNAGLNIDITQLNDLNNAGIRFAQAHTWDEIAIKGAVKSTVIFLPFGFRDFQRVAAAAENVVIHVYKTLTDVCDFLRTEPSVGVCVFVSPATADAIEENQWIRLSTVLAAQARQGMKIIAVSGPQGEGTWNTYRQKTIEVFDWIRGAAATMRQNIVTMFGQTPAFAEPCATMGSAPRMAPIEAYHVHLVKEFLISLQSYVAGHVQQKLFDVFDKPVNRTKFYKYTKKMEPEKARQVLRSIGKAGTSKQISHVQGRSQQTPNFGSGFRGRGSRGRGHRGSGRWVFKPY
;
A
#
# COMPACT_ATOMS: atom_id res chain seq x y z
N MET A 1 16.72 26.78 -22.20
CA MET A 1 17.64 25.81 -21.59
C MET A 1 18.18 26.43 -20.32
N SER A 2 17.71 25.99 -19.14
CA SER A 2 18.21 26.51 -17.85
C SER A 2 19.35 25.59 -17.41
N GLN A 3 20.58 26.07 -17.47
CA GLN A 3 21.76 25.38 -16.94
C GLN A 3 21.76 25.54 -15.42
N CYS A 4 21.81 24.43 -14.67
CA CYS A 4 22.35 24.48 -13.31
C CYS A 4 23.83 24.86 -13.44
N LYS A 5 24.23 26.01 -12.91
CA LYS A 5 25.64 26.41 -12.90
C LYS A 5 26.22 26.17 -11.51
N ALA A 6 27.39 25.54 -11.50
CA ALA A 6 28.51 25.78 -10.59
C ALA A 6 28.19 25.94 -9.10
N ALA A 7 28.55 24.93 -8.29
CA ALA A 7 28.79 25.15 -6.87
C ALA A 7 30.27 25.54 -6.70
N VAL A 8 30.54 26.59 -5.92
CA VAL A 8 31.90 26.97 -5.54
C VAL A 8 32.34 26.02 -4.43
N ALA A 9 33.38 25.24 -4.67
CA ALA A 9 33.99 24.39 -3.64
C ALA A 9 34.65 25.26 -2.56
N GLN A 10 34.85 24.71 -1.36
CA GLN A 10 35.39 25.44 -0.20
C GLN A 10 36.81 26.02 -0.43
N ASP A 11 37.50 25.58 -1.47
CA ASP A 11 38.83 26.03 -1.92
C ASP A 11 38.77 27.15 -2.99
N GLY A 12 37.58 27.62 -3.37
CA GLY A 12 37.39 28.67 -4.36
C GLY A 12 37.43 28.18 -5.81
N GLN A 13 37.57 26.87 -6.06
CA GLN A 13 37.41 26.32 -7.41
C GLN A 13 35.92 26.17 -7.76
N VAL A 14 35.56 26.64 -8.94
CA VAL A 14 34.23 26.44 -9.51
C VAL A 14 34.18 25.05 -10.11
N VAL A 15 33.56 24.09 -9.41
CA VAL A 15 33.32 22.75 -9.95
C VAL A 15 32.00 22.77 -10.71
N ASP A 16 32.05 22.48 -12.01
CA ASP A 16 30.83 22.38 -12.81
C ASP A 16 30.06 21.10 -12.48
N ASN A 17 29.14 21.21 -11.53
CA ASN A 17 28.23 20.12 -11.14
C ASN A 17 26.96 20.05 -12.00
N SER A 18 26.95 20.69 -13.19
CA SER A 18 25.79 20.67 -14.08
C SER A 18 25.37 19.25 -14.49
N ALA A 19 26.33 18.32 -14.57
CA ALA A 19 26.09 16.90 -14.85
C ALA A 19 25.42 16.11 -13.70
N LEU A 20 25.40 16.68 -12.48
CA LEU A 20 24.67 16.14 -11.33
C LEU A 20 23.25 16.69 -11.20
N SER A 21 22.83 17.54 -12.13
CA SER A 21 21.43 17.96 -12.19
C SER A 21 20.54 16.82 -12.67
N ILE A 22 19.42 16.61 -12.01
CA ILE A 22 18.30 15.76 -12.45
C ILE A 22 17.79 16.18 -13.85
N LEU A 23 18.02 17.43 -14.25
CA LEU A 23 17.66 17.96 -15.57
C LEU A 23 18.79 17.81 -16.59
N HIS A 24 19.93 17.24 -16.21
CA HIS A 24 21.08 17.03 -17.08
C HIS A 24 20.66 16.22 -18.30
N ARG A 25 21.05 16.73 -19.46
CA ARG A 25 20.94 16.06 -20.75
C ARG A 25 22.33 15.85 -21.27
N CYS A 26 22.70 14.59 -21.45
CA CYS A 26 24.01 14.25 -22.00
C CYS A 26 24.16 14.88 -23.40
N SER A 27 25.25 15.63 -23.62
CA SER A 27 25.54 16.24 -24.92
C SER A 27 25.80 15.16 -25.99
N GLY A 28 26.30 13.99 -25.58
CA GLY A 28 26.79 12.93 -26.47
C GLY A 28 28.05 13.33 -27.23
N ARG A 29 28.66 14.47 -26.88
CA ARG A 29 29.91 14.91 -27.48
C ARG A 29 31.06 14.10 -26.89
N ARG A 30 32.02 13.75 -27.74
CA ARG A 30 33.23 13.05 -27.33
C ARG A 30 34.23 13.99 -26.65
N PHE A 31 34.17 15.29 -26.92
CA PHE A 31 35.07 16.29 -26.37
C PHE A 31 34.25 17.49 -25.92
N GLU A 32 34.59 18.05 -24.76
CA GLU A 32 34.07 19.31 -24.25
C GLU A 32 35.20 20.33 -24.14
N ASP A 33 34.87 21.61 -24.33
CA ASP A 33 35.86 22.69 -24.33
C ASP A 33 36.49 22.79 -22.94
N GLY A 34 37.79 22.49 -22.85
CA GLY A 34 38.55 22.54 -21.59
C GLY A 34 38.75 21.20 -20.89
N ASP A 35 38.15 20.09 -21.37
CA ASP A 35 38.45 18.75 -20.86
C ASP A 35 39.39 17.99 -21.84
N PRO A 36 40.61 17.64 -21.43
CA PRO A 36 41.55 16.90 -22.28
C PRO A 36 41.16 15.43 -22.48
N MET A 37 40.26 14.88 -21.66
CA MET A 37 39.85 13.47 -21.73
C MET A 37 38.56 13.28 -22.53
N PRO A 38 38.52 12.35 -23.50
CA PRO A 38 37.32 12.08 -24.26
C PRO A 38 36.21 11.46 -23.41
N PHE A 39 34.95 11.79 -23.71
CA PHE A 39 33.75 11.21 -23.10
C PHE A 39 33.17 10.09 -23.99
N ASN A 40 32.81 8.96 -23.36
CA ASN A 40 32.21 7.79 -24.01
C ASN A 40 30.77 7.56 -23.49
N CYS A 41 29.87 8.47 -23.84
CA CYS A 41 28.47 8.37 -23.41
C CYS A 41 27.62 7.55 -24.37
N THR A 42 26.91 6.54 -23.87
CA THR A 42 26.01 5.67 -24.65
C THR A 42 24.53 5.94 -24.39
N VAL A 43 24.21 6.67 -23.32
CA VAL A 43 22.84 6.92 -22.83
C VAL A 43 21.87 7.46 -23.87
N ARG A 44 22.32 8.27 -24.85
CA ARG A 44 21.44 8.87 -25.87
C ARG A 44 20.90 7.87 -26.90
N GLN A 45 21.57 6.73 -27.07
CA GLN A 45 21.17 5.68 -28.00
C GLN A 45 20.28 4.62 -27.34
N MET A 46 20.08 4.74 -26.03
CA MET A 46 19.34 3.77 -25.23
C MET A 46 17.86 4.11 -25.21
N THR A 47 17.05 3.07 -25.13
CA THR A 47 15.62 3.17 -24.90
C THR A 47 15.29 2.56 -23.55
N PHE A 48 14.05 2.69 -23.11
CA PHE A 48 13.60 2.11 -21.84
C PHE A 48 13.75 0.58 -21.82
N GLY A 49 13.76 -0.09 -22.98
CA GLY A 49 14.07 -1.52 -23.09
C GLY A 49 15.52 -1.87 -22.74
N SER A 50 16.45 -0.92 -22.79
CA SER A 50 17.83 -1.09 -22.28
C SER A 50 17.91 -0.96 -20.75
N VAL A 51 16.86 -0.39 -20.13
CA VAL A 51 16.80 -0.06 -18.70
C VAL A 51 16.09 -1.17 -17.92
N ALA A 52 15.04 -1.76 -18.48
CA ALA A 52 14.22 -2.77 -17.83
C ALA A 52 13.80 -3.88 -18.79
N HIS A 53 13.53 -5.06 -18.26
CA HIS A 53 12.90 -6.13 -19.04
C HIS A 53 11.43 -5.77 -19.31
N VAL A 54 11.12 -5.45 -20.57
CA VAL A 54 9.80 -5.01 -21.00
C VAL A 54 9.33 -5.85 -22.18
N GLU A 55 8.26 -6.61 -21.98
CA GLU A 55 7.62 -7.40 -23.05
C GLU A 55 6.87 -6.52 -24.06
N ASP A 56 6.35 -5.38 -23.59
CA ASP A 56 5.62 -4.43 -24.42
C ASP A 56 6.56 -3.58 -25.30
N ALA A 57 6.53 -3.82 -26.61
CA ALA A 57 7.38 -3.11 -27.58
C ALA A 57 7.20 -1.59 -27.56
N VAL A 58 5.99 -1.11 -27.24
CA VAL A 58 5.70 0.33 -27.16
C VAL A 58 6.48 0.97 -26.01
N ILE A 59 6.42 0.37 -24.82
CA ILE A 59 7.15 0.85 -23.64
C ILE A 59 8.66 0.65 -23.84
N ALA A 60 9.09 -0.47 -24.40
CA ALA A 60 10.51 -0.78 -24.62
C ALA A 60 11.19 0.24 -25.56
N ASN A 61 10.47 0.79 -26.53
CA ASN A 61 11.00 1.75 -27.50
C ASN A 61 10.94 3.22 -27.04
N LEU A 62 10.49 3.51 -25.82
CA LEU A 62 10.47 4.89 -25.32
C LEU A 62 11.90 5.41 -25.10
N SER A 63 12.21 6.54 -25.74
CA SER A 63 13.46 7.26 -25.53
C SER A 63 13.38 8.18 -24.31
N PHE A 64 14.53 8.51 -23.74
CA PHE A 64 14.69 9.52 -22.70
C PHE A 64 15.95 10.33 -22.98
N ALA A 65 15.94 11.61 -22.64
CA ALA A 65 17.05 12.52 -22.89
C ALA A 65 17.70 13.04 -21.61
N SER A 66 17.05 12.92 -20.44
CA SER A 66 17.55 13.37 -19.14
C SER A 66 17.33 12.35 -18.02
N ILE A 67 18.03 12.56 -16.90
CA ILE A 67 17.82 11.79 -15.66
C ILE A 67 16.36 11.88 -15.22
N PHE A 68 15.76 13.08 -15.24
CA PHE A 68 14.35 13.29 -14.91
C PHE A 68 13.40 12.47 -15.78
N GLU A 69 13.61 12.48 -17.10
CA GLU A 69 12.76 11.75 -18.04
C GLU A 69 12.84 10.24 -17.79
N LEU A 70 14.05 9.72 -17.57
CA LEU A 70 14.25 8.32 -17.21
C LEU A 70 13.60 7.97 -15.87
N ALA A 71 13.82 8.78 -14.85
CA ALA A 71 13.24 8.56 -13.51
C ALA A 71 11.72 8.55 -13.53
N ARG A 72 11.10 9.40 -14.36
CA ARG A 72 9.66 9.40 -14.61
C ARG A 72 9.20 8.09 -15.23
N LEU A 73 9.89 7.61 -16.27
CA LEU A 73 9.57 6.34 -16.91
C LEU A 73 9.66 5.16 -15.92
N ILE A 74 10.77 5.07 -15.16
CA ILE A 74 10.97 4.05 -14.12
C ILE A 74 9.84 4.13 -13.10
N SER A 75 9.58 5.32 -12.56
CA SER A 75 8.55 5.54 -11.54
C SER A 75 7.17 5.04 -12.00
N ILE A 76 6.75 5.39 -13.23
CA ILE A 76 5.48 4.95 -13.78
C ILE A 76 5.47 3.44 -14.01
N PHE A 77 6.55 2.88 -14.57
CA PHE A 77 6.66 1.46 -14.88
C PHE A 77 6.50 0.57 -13.64
N GLU A 78 7.12 0.98 -12.54
CA GLU A 78 7.10 0.26 -11.26
C GLU A 78 5.83 0.53 -10.43
N SER A 79 5.04 1.55 -10.78
CA SER A 79 3.87 1.97 -9.98
C SER A 79 2.51 1.70 -10.61
N GLU A 80 2.40 1.69 -11.95
CA GLU A 80 1.12 1.44 -12.63
C GLU A 80 1.01 -0.04 -13.01
N PRO A 81 0.05 -0.81 -12.48
CA PRO A 81 -0.12 -2.21 -12.86
C PRO A 81 -0.85 -2.36 -14.20
N ASP A 82 -1.75 -1.45 -14.54
CA ASP A 82 -2.53 -1.50 -15.78
C ASP A 82 -1.67 -1.14 -17.00
N LEU A 83 -1.61 -2.04 -17.98
CA LEU A 83 -0.72 -1.92 -19.12
C LEU A 83 -1.07 -0.72 -20.01
N ASP A 84 -2.36 -0.47 -20.28
CA ASP A 84 -2.79 0.58 -21.18
C ASP A 84 -2.62 1.97 -20.56
N LYS A 85 -2.96 2.10 -19.28
CA LYS A 85 -2.71 3.30 -18.50
C LYS A 85 -1.22 3.55 -18.31
N LYS A 86 -0.41 2.50 -18.12
CA LYS A 86 1.06 2.59 -18.09
C LYS A 86 1.58 3.12 -19.42
N ARG A 87 1.19 2.53 -20.55
CA ARG A 87 1.55 3.02 -21.90
C ARG A 87 1.18 4.49 -22.09
N TYR A 88 -0.06 4.86 -21.76
CA TYR A 88 -0.55 6.24 -21.87
C TYR A 88 0.29 7.22 -21.02
N LYS A 89 0.48 6.89 -19.73
CA LYS A 89 1.23 7.73 -18.78
C LYS A 89 2.71 7.85 -19.15
N MET A 90 3.35 6.77 -19.58
CA MET A 90 4.76 6.78 -19.97
C MET A 90 4.98 7.57 -21.26
N ARG A 91 4.06 7.49 -22.23
CA ARG A 91 4.11 8.28 -23.47
C ARG A 91 3.89 9.77 -23.26
N ASN A 92 3.05 10.15 -22.30
CA ASN A 92 2.73 11.56 -22.04
C ASN A 92 3.82 12.22 -21.17
N PRO A 93 4.66 13.12 -21.73
CA PRO A 93 5.70 13.80 -20.95
C PRO A 93 5.13 14.77 -19.90
N GLY A 94 3.90 15.25 -20.10
CA GLY A 94 3.21 16.14 -19.15
C GLY A 94 2.76 15.44 -17.87
N ASN A 95 2.77 14.10 -17.82
CA ASN A 95 2.49 13.37 -16.59
C ASN A 95 3.73 13.38 -15.68
N CYS A 96 3.84 14.44 -14.88
CA CYS A 96 4.91 14.65 -13.90
C CYS A 96 4.75 13.71 -12.69
N PHE A 97 5.19 12.46 -12.84
CA PHE A 97 5.16 11.44 -11.79
C PHE A 97 6.55 10.86 -11.58
N VAL A 98 7.15 11.17 -10.43
CA VAL A 98 8.52 10.75 -10.09
C VAL A 98 8.56 10.35 -8.62
N THR A 99 9.12 9.16 -8.38
CA THR A 99 9.38 8.59 -7.06
C THR A 99 10.85 8.77 -6.69
N ILE A 100 11.17 8.73 -5.40
CA ILE A 100 12.57 8.72 -4.93
C ILE A 100 13.33 7.54 -5.55
N ALA A 101 12.77 6.33 -5.48
CA ALA A 101 13.37 5.13 -6.06
C ALA A 101 13.61 5.25 -7.57
N GLY A 102 12.68 5.85 -8.31
CA GLY A 102 12.89 6.09 -9.75
C GLY A 102 14.05 7.03 -10.04
N ILE A 103 14.26 8.04 -9.18
CA ILE A 103 15.38 8.99 -9.30
C ILE A 103 16.71 8.33 -8.96
N GLU A 104 16.76 7.62 -7.84
CA GLU A 104 17.91 6.85 -7.41
C GLU A 104 18.39 5.93 -8.54
N LYS A 105 17.48 5.12 -9.10
CA LYS A 105 17.80 4.22 -10.22
C LYS A 105 18.22 4.96 -11.49
N ALA A 106 17.59 6.08 -11.82
CA ALA A 106 17.96 6.86 -12.99
C ALA A 106 19.36 7.47 -12.88
N PHE A 107 19.76 7.92 -11.68
CA PHE A 107 21.13 8.42 -11.45
C PHE A 107 22.16 7.31 -11.61
N VAL A 108 21.95 6.12 -11.02
CA VAL A 108 22.86 4.98 -11.19
C VAL A 108 22.96 4.56 -12.67
N PHE A 109 21.85 4.59 -13.41
CA PHE A 109 21.87 4.31 -14.84
C PHE A 109 22.72 5.32 -15.62
N PHE A 110 22.57 6.61 -15.31
CA PHE A 110 23.35 7.66 -15.96
C PHE A 110 24.82 7.62 -15.54
N GLU A 111 25.14 7.35 -14.29
CA GLU A 111 26.51 7.09 -13.84
C GLU A 111 27.16 5.99 -14.69
N ARG A 112 26.46 4.88 -14.94
CA ARG A 112 26.98 3.76 -15.74
C ARG A 112 27.18 4.08 -17.22
N HIS A 113 26.35 4.94 -17.80
CA HIS A 113 26.25 5.12 -19.26
C HIS A 113 26.56 6.54 -19.75
N CYS A 114 26.92 7.47 -18.85
CA CYS A 114 27.27 8.85 -19.14
C CYS A 114 28.52 9.26 -18.35
N ASP A 115 29.67 9.32 -19.04
CA ASP A 115 30.94 9.76 -18.45
C ASP A 115 30.87 11.14 -17.78
N HIS A 116 30.03 12.05 -18.27
CA HIS A 116 29.84 13.37 -17.63
C HIS A 116 29.29 13.21 -16.20
N THR A 117 28.27 12.36 -16.03
CA THR A 117 27.67 12.09 -14.73
C THR A 117 28.62 11.31 -13.83
N LEU A 118 29.31 10.30 -14.37
CA LEU A 118 30.31 9.52 -13.63
C LEU A 118 31.44 10.42 -13.09
N ARG A 119 32.07 11.23 -13.95
CA ARG A 119 33.17 12.12 -13.55
C ARG A 119 32.70 13.14 -12.52
N ALA A 120 31.52 13.72 -12.72
CA ALA A 120 30.96 14.67 -11.77
C ALA A 120 30.69 14.00 -10.40
N LEU A 121 30.19 12.75 -10.37
CA LEU A 121 29.99 12.00 -9.12
C LEU A 121 31.32 11.68 -8.41
N MET A 122 32.37 11.34 -9.17
CA MET A 122 33.71 11.09 -8.64
C MET A 122 34.38 12.34 -8.07
N ALA A 123 34.14 13.51 -8.68
CA ALA A 123 34.66 14.80 -8.23
C ALA A 123 33.82 15.42 -7.10
N HIS A 124 32.63 14.89 -6.85
CA HIS A 124 31.69 15.45 -5.89
C HIS A 124 32.10 15.14 -4.44
N ASP A 125 32.22 16.19 -3.63
CA ASP A 125 32.64 16.14 -2.22
C ASP A 125 31.56 15.62 -1.25
N GLY A 126 30.35 15.33 -1.75
CA GLY A 126 29.20 14.90 -0.95
C GLY A 126 28.34 16.05 -0.41
N SER A 127 28.65 17.31 -0.75
CA SER A 127 27.81 18.46 -0.42
C SER A 127 26.45 18.42 -1.15
N ASN A 128 25.48 19.22 -0.69
CA ASN A 128 24.18 19.26 -1.38
C ASN A 128 24.25 20.15 -2.63
N VAL A 129 23.79 19.62 -3.76
CA VAL A 129 23.60 20.37 -5.00
C VAL A 129 22.25 21.08 -4.96
N SER A 130 22.26 22.39 -5.25
CA SER A 130 21.04 23.21 -5.33
C SER A 130 20.75 23.59 -6.78
N LEU A 131 19.56 23.25 -7.24
CA LEU A 131 19.03 23.68 -8.54
C LEU A 131 18.54 25.13 -8.42
N LEU A 132 18.78 25.93 -9.46
CA LEU A 132 18.39 27.35 -9.51
C LEU A 132 17.00 27.59 -10.11
N SER A 133 16.41 26.55 -10.72
CA SER A 133 15.10 26.62 -11.35
C SER A 133 14.45 25.23 -11.35
N ASN A 134 13.13 25.20 -11.27
CA ASN A 134 12.34 23.98 -11.49
C ASN A 134 12.11 23.67 -12.98
N ALA A 135 12.64 24.50 -13.90
CA ALA A 135 12.51 24.36 -15.35
C ALA A 135 11.06 24.19 -15.86
N GLY A 136 10.08 24.76 -15.15
CA GLY A 136 8.66 24.67 -15.50
C GLY A 136 8.02 23.32 -15.15
N LEU A 137 8.72 22.44 -14.42
CA LEU A 137 8.12 21.26 -13.83
C LEU A 137 7.11 21.68 -12.76
N ASN A 138 6.00 20.97 -12.68
CA ASN A 138 5.00 21.13 -11.61
C ASN A 138 5.47 20.45 -10.32
N ILE A 139 6.69 20.79 -9.88
CA ILE A 139 7.35 20.32 -8.66
C ILE A 139 7.99 21.55 -8.02
N ASP A 140 7.84 21.68 -6.70
CA ASP A 140 8.49 22.75 -5.96
C ASP A 140 10.02 22.59 -6.00
N ILE A 141 10.75 23.70 -6.08
CA ILE A 141 12.21 23.67 -6.22
C ILE A 141 12.91 22.99 -5.03
N THR A 142 12.37 23.13 -3.82
CA THR A 142 12.93 22.47 -2.62
C THR A 142 12.82 20.95 -2.74
N GLN A 143 11.66 20.45 -3.18
CA GLN A 143 11.44 19.03 -3.41
C GLN A 143 12.29 18.49 -4.56
N LEU A 144 12.49 19.29 -5.61
CA LEU A 144 13.35 18.92 -6.72
C LEU A 144 14.81 18.79 -6.26
N ASN A 145 15.27 19.67 -5.37
CA ASN A 145 16.58 19.57 -4.73
C ASN A 145 16.68 18.31 -3.84
N ASP A 146 15.64 17.99 -3.07
CA ASP A 146 15.63 16.78 -2.24
C ASP A 146 15.74 15.51 -3.10
N LEU A 147 14.98 15.44 -4.20
CA LEU A 147 15.06 14.34 -5.16
C LEU A 147 16.45 14.25 -5.79
N ASN A 148 16.98 15.38 -6.27
CA ASN A 148 18.31 15.44 -6.88
C ASN A 148 19.39 14.89 -5.95
N ASN A 149 19.42 15.39 -4.71
CA ASN A 149 20.42 14.98 -3.73
C ASN A 149 20.22 13.54 -3.23
N ALA A 150 18.98 13.03 -3.19
CA ALA A 150 18.74 11.61 -2.93
C ALA A 150 19.36 10.74 -4.04
N GLY A 151 19.17 11.12 -5.31
CA GLY A 151 19.75 10.43 -6.45
C GLY A 151 21.28 10.43 -6.45
N ILE A 152 21.92 11.58 -6.18
CA ILE A 152 23.38 11.71 -6.09
C ILE A 152 23.92 10.78 -5.00
N ARG A 153 23.40 10.88 -3.77
CA ARG A 153 23.86 10.05 -2.64
C ARG A 153 23.70 8.56 -2.92
N PHE A 154 22.61 8.19 -3.58
CA PHE A 154 22.36 6.79 -3.91
C PHE A 154 23.36 6.27 -4.95
N ALA A 155 23.63 7.03 -6.02
CA ALA A 155 24.59 6.65 -7.05
C ALA A 155 26.04 6.60 -6.53
N GLN A 156 26.42 7.47 -5.60
CA GLN A 156 27.73 7.37 -4.95
C GLN A 156 27.94 6.06 -4.16
N ALA A 157 26.86 5.36 -3.78
CA ALA A 157 26.90 4.20 -2.90
C ALA A 157 26.49 2.88 -3.58
N HIS A 158 26.01 2.89 -4.83
CA HIS A 158 25.44 1.71 -5.49
C HIS A 158 25.87 1.62 -6.94
N THR A 159 25.93 0.40 -7.48
CA THR A 159 26.26 0.14 -8.88
C THR A 159 25.03 -0.33 -9.67
N TRP A 160 25.03 -0.10 -10.99
CA TRP A 160 23.88 -0.46 -11.83
C TRP A 160 23.56 -1.96 -11.82
N ASP A 161 24.58 -2.82 -11.65
CA ASP A 161 24.43 -4.27 -11.68
C ASP A 161 23.60 -4.81 -10.50
N GLU A 162 23.44 -4.04 -9.43
CA GLU A 162 22.62 -4.36 -8.25
C GLU A 162 21.15 -3.91 -8.40
N ILE A 163 20.86 -3.10 -9.43
CA ILE A 163 19.57 -2.45 -9.58
C ILE A 163 18.61 -3.32 -10.39
N ALA A 164 17.50 -3.70 -9.76
CA ALA A 164 16.38 -4.34 -10.44
C ALA A 164 15.25 -3.33 -10.70
N ILE A 165 14.80 -3.27 -11.96
CA ILE A 165 13.56 -2.59 -12.34
C ILE A 165 12.50 -3.64 -12.63
N LYS A 166 11.45 -3.65 -11.80
CA LYS A 166 10.39 -4.66 -11.86
C LYS A 166 9.05 -4.00 -12.13
N GLY A 167 8.21 -4.66 -12.93
CA GLY A 167 6.83 -4.22 -13.11
C GLY A 167 6.07 -4.16 -11.79
N ALA A 168 5.02 -3.34 -11.73
CA ALA A 168 4.18 -3.16 -10.55
C ALA A 168 3.43 -4.45 -10.16
N VAL A 169 4.04 -5.31 -9.34
CA VAL A 169 3.34 -6.33 -8.56
C VAL A 169 3.23 -5.80 -7.14
N LYS A 170 2.18 -5.04 -6.87
CA LYS A 170 1.97 -4.40 -5.57
C LYS A 170 0.63 -4.81 -4.98
N SER A 171 0.61 -5.04 -3.67
CA SER A 171 -0.61 -5.43 -2.93
C SER A 171 -1.53 -4.23 -2.69
N THR A 172 -2.82 -4.49 -2.52
CA THR A 172 -3.76 -3.51 -1.98
C THR A 172 -3.98 -3.78 -0.50
N VAL A 173 -3.66 -2.83 0.35
CA VAL A 173 -3.87 -2.91 1.80
C VAL A 173 -5.11 -2.09 2.18
N ILE A 174 -5.94 -2.64 3.05
CA ILE A 174 -7.12 -1.99 3.61
C ILE A 174 -6.98 -1.95 5.12
N PHE A 175 -6.86 -0.75 5.67
CA PHE A 175 -6.84 -0.51 7.11
C PHE A 175 -8.27 -0.29 7.60
N LEU A 176 -8.77 -1.20 8.44
CA LEU A 176 -10.07 -1.10 9.07
C LEU A 176 -9.93 -0.87 10.59
N PRO A 177 -10.72 0.01 11.21
CA PRO A 177 -10.73 0.17 12.67
C PRO A 177 -11.11 -1.13 13.41
N PHE A 178 -10.70 -1.25 14.67
CA PHE A 178 -10.88 -2.46 15.49
C PHE A 178 -12.33 -2.98 15.60
N GLY A 179 -13.33 -2.12 15.43
CA GLY A 179 -14.74 -2.52 15.37
C GLY A 179 -15.05 -3.53 14.25
N PHE A 180 -14.21 -3.59 13.20
CA PHE A 180 -14.33 -4.50 12.06
C PHE A 180 -13.69 -5.88 12.28
N ARG A 181 -13.17 -6.21 13.47
CA ARG A 181 -12.47 -7.48 13.74
C ARG A 181 -13.23 -8.76 13.36
N ASP A 182 -14.55 -8.68 13.24
CA ASP A 182 -15.43 -9.79 12.83
C ASP A 182 -15.68 -9.87 11.30
N PHE A 183 -15.01 -9.05 10.48
CA PHE A 183 -15.25 -8.96 9.03
C PHE A 183 -15.13 -10.31 8.30
N GLN A 184 -14.24 -11.19 8.76
CA GLN A 184 -14.00 -12.51 8.15
C GLN A 184 -15.24 -13.43 8.20
N ARG A 185 -16.25 -13.07 9.00
CA ARG A 185 -17.54 -13.77 9.03
C ARG A 185 -18.43 -13.41 7.84
N VAL A 186 -18.15 -12.33 7.13
CA VAL A 186 -19.00 -11.82 6.05
C VAL A 186 -18.26 -11.58 4.74
N ALA A 187 -16.92 -11.57 4.74
CA ALA A 187 -16.14 -11.42 3.53
C ALA A 187 -14.78 -12.12 3.64
N ALA A 188 -14.24 -12.50 2.48
CA ALA A 188 -12.83 -12.84 2.32
C ALA A 188 -12.14 -11.79 1.46
N ALA A 189 -10.87 -11.47 1.75
CA ALA A 189 -10.06 -10.63 0.89
C ALA A 189 -9.88 -11.31 -0.49
N ALA A 190 -9.88 -10.50 -1.56
CA ALA A 190 -9.50 -10.99 -2.88
C ALA A 190 -7.99 -11.30 -2.95
N GLU A 191 -7.55 -11.86 -4.07
CA GLU A 191 -6.12 -12.07 -4.33
C GLU A 191 -5.37 -10.74 -4.33
N ASN A 192 -4.14 -10.73 -3.80
CA ASN A 192 -3.31 -9.52 -3.63
C ASN A 192 -3.98 -8.39 -2.82
N VAL A 193 -4.98 -8.71 -1.98
CA VAL A 193 -5.59 -7.79 -1.01
C VAL A 193 -5.27 -8.24 0.40
N VAL A 194 -4.75 -7.32 1.22
CA VAL A 194 -4.51 -7.53 2.64
C VAL A 194 -5.43 -6.62 3.44
N ILE A 195 -6.19 -7.21 4.38
CA ILE A 195 -7.04 -6.45 5.29
C ILE A 195 -6.37 -6.45 6.66
N HIS A 196 -5.97 -5.28 7.11
CA HIS A 196 -5.35 -5.08 8.43
C HIS A 196 -6.33 -4.36 9.34
N VAL A 197 -6.72 -5.02 10.43
CA VAL A 197 -7.60 -4.41 11.45
C VAL A 197 -6.73 -3.78 12.53
N TYR A 198 -6.78 -2.45 12.65
CA TYR A 198 -5.92 -1.70 13.57
C TYR A 198 -6.70 -1.23 14.81
N LYS A 199 -6.03 -1.18 15.96
CA LYS A 199 -6.52 -0.57 17.21
C LYS A 199 -6.01 0.85 17.37
N THR A 200 -4.75 1.07 16.99
CA THR A 200 -4.07 2.36 17.10
C THR A 200 -3.49 2.77 15.74
N LEU A 201 -3.17 4.06 15.57
CA LEU A 201 -2.48 4.51 14.36
C LEU A 201 -1.04 3.99 14.30
N THR A 202 -0.45 3.61 15.44
CA THR A 202 0.87 2.97 15.48
C THR A 202 0.85 1.63 14.76
N ASP A 203 -0.21 0.82 14.92
CA ASP A 203 -0.35 -0.47 14.23
C ASP A 203 -0.27 -0.30 12.70
N VAL A 204 -0.89 0.76 12.18
CA VAL A 204 -0.85 1.13 10.75
C VAL A 204 0.57 1.47 10.31
N CYS A 205 1.26 2.30 11.11
CA CYS A 205 2.62 2.72 10.82
C CYS A 205 3.60 1.55 10.81
N ASP A 206 3.44 0.62 11.76
CA ASP A 206 4.33 -0.52 11.91
C ASP A 206 4.07 -1.56 10.80
N PHE A 207 2.81 -1.79 10.44
CA PHE A 207 2.46 -2.61 9.27
C PHE A 207 3.11 -2.08 7.98
N LEU A 208 3.01 -0.77 7.72
CA LEU A 208 3.59 -0.15 6.51
C LEU A 208 5.12 -0.16 6.48
N ARG A 209 5.78 -0.32 7.63
CA ARG A 209 7.24 -0.49 7.70
C ARG A 209 7.68 -1.91 7.37
N THR A 210 6.85 -2.90 7.70
CA THR A 210 7.20 -4.31 7.54
C THR A 210 6.72 -4.91 6.22
N GLU A 211 5.66 -4.36 5.61
CA GLU A 211 5.08 -4.89 4.39
C GLU A 211 5.77 -4.29 3.15
N PRO A 212 6.66 -5.03 2.47
CA PRO A 212 7.23 -4.54 1.22
C PRO A 212 6.14 -4.50 0.14
N SER A 213 6.19 -3.48 -0.72
CA SER A 213 5.45 -3.46 -1.99
C SER A 213 3.93 -3.24 -1.89
N VAL A 214 3.49 -2.31 -1.03
CA VAL A 214 2.09 -1.83 -1.04
C VAL A 214 1.87 -0.81 -2.17
N GLY A 215 0.92 -1.09 -3.05
CA GLY A 215 0.63 -0.25 -4.22
C GLY A 215 -0.54 0.68 -3.98
N VAL A 216 -1.56 0.17 -3.30
CA VAL A 216 -2.73 0.93 -2.90
C VAL A 216 -3.02 0.70 -1.43
N CYS A 217 -3.24 1.78 -0.69
CA CYS A 217 -3.64 1.79 0.70
C CYS A 217 -5.02 2.44 0.79
N VAL A 218 -6.03 1.70 1.25
CA VAL A 218 -7.34 2.22 1.64
C VAL A 218 -7.34 2.37 3.15
N PHE A 219 -7.27 3.61 3.63
CA PHE A 219 -7.28 3.96 5.04
C PHE A 219 -8.70 4.38 5.46
N VAL A 220 -9.37 3.55 6.24
CA VAL A 220 -10.65 3.91 6.86
C VAL A 220 -10.36 4.62 8.18
N SER A 221 -10.90 5.84 8.35
CA SER A 221 -10.59 6.67 9.53
C SER A 221 -10.98 5.98 10.84
N PRO A 222 -10.32 6.32 11.96
CA PRO A 222 -10.58 5.68 13.24
C PRO A 222 -12.04 5.78 13.69
N ALA A 223 -12.48 4.76 14.40
CA ALA A 223 -13.78 4.68 15.08
C ALA A 223 -13.56 4.10 16.49
N THR A 224 -13.10 4.98 17.38
CA THR A 224 -12.85 4.71 18.79
C THR A 224 -13.36 5.88 19.63
N ALA A 225 -13.77 5.64 20.87
CA ALA A 225 -14.13 6.74 21.78
C ALA A 225 -12.90 7.41 22.40
N ASP A 226 -11.78 6.69 22.51
CA ASP A 226 -10.56 7.20 23.13
C ASP A 226 -9.91 8.22 22.22
N ALA A 227 -9.54 9.39 22.76
CA ALA A 227 -8.85 10.43 22.02
C ALA A 227 -7.49 9.91 21.52
N ILE A 228 -7.24 10.04 20.22
CA ILE A 228 -5.93 9.74 19.62
C ILE A 228 -5.03 10.97 19.79
N GLU A 229 -3.89 10.77 20.45
CA GLU A 229 -2.88 11.81 20.64
C GLU A 229 -2.36 12.39 19.31
N GLU A 230 -2.05 13.69 19.30
CA GLU A 230 -1.58 14.41 18.11
C GLU A 230 -0.28 13.82 17.54
N ASN A 231 0.61 13.33 18.41
CA ASN A 231 1.86 12.66 18.00
C ASN A 231 1.62 11.44 17.09
N GLN A 232 0.52 10.71 17.26
CA GLN A 232 0.18 9.54 16.46
C GLN A 232 -0.30 9.96 15.07
N TRP A 233 -1.05 11.06 14.97
CA TRP A 233 -1.45 11.66 13.70
C TRP A 233 -0.25 12.17 12.91
N ILE A 234 0.70 12.85 13.57
CA ILE A 234 1.95 13.31 12.95
C ILE A 234 2.80 12.13 12.49
N ARG A 235 2.90 11.07 13.29
CA ARG A 235 3.64 9.85 12.90
C ARG A 235 2.99 9.17 11.70
N LEU A 236 1.66 9.05 11.69
CA LEU A 236 0.91 8.49 10.57
C LEU A 236 1.13 9.32 9.30
N SER A 237 1.04 10.65 9.38
CA SER A 237 1.23 11.54 8.24
C SER A 237 2.63 11.39 7.63
N THR A 238 3.65 11.31 8.47
CA THR A 238 5.04 11.14 8.05
C THR A 238 5.26 9.80 7.34
N VAL A 239 4.73 8.71 7.91
CA VAL A 239 4.86 7.37 7.30
C VAL A 239 4.09 7.27 5.99
N LEU A 240 2.85 7.74 5.95
CA LEU A 240 2.05 7.75 4.72
C LEU A 240 2.67 8.63 3.64
N ALA A 241 3.22 9.80 3.99
CA ALA A 241 3.93 10.65 3.03
C ALA A 241 5.18 9.95 2.47
N ALA A 242 5.95 9.25 3.31
CA ALA A 242 7.10 8.47 2.87
C ALA A 242 6.70 7.36 1.89
N GLN A 243 5.63 6.61 2.20
CA GLN A 243 5.10 5.58 1.32
C GLN A 243 4.53 6.15 0.01
N ALA A 244 3.86 7.31 0.07
CA ALA A 244 3.39 8.02 -1.12
C ALA A 244 4.56 8.39 -2.04
N ARG A 245 5.68 8.89 -1.49
CA ARG A 245 6.93 9.18 -2.25
C ARG A 245 7.56 7.94 -2.90
N GLN A 246 7.25 6.74 -2.40
CA GLN A 246 7.64 5.46 -2.99
C GLN A 246 6.63 4.94 -4.03
N GLY A 247 5.60 5.72 -4.37
CA GLY A 247 4.62 5.35 -5.40
C GLY A 247 3.33 4.75 -4.87
N MET A 248 3.14 4.63 -3.55
CA MET A 248 1.88 4.13 -2.98
C MET A 248 0.74 5.12 -3.24
N LYS A 249 -0.41 4.62 -3.72
CA LYS A 249 -1.66 5.36 -3.78
C LYS A 249 -2.38 5.23 -2.44
N ILE A 250 -2.80 6.34 -1.84
CA ILE A 250 -3.41 6.38 -0.52
C ILE A 250 -4.80 6.97 -0.65
N ILE A 251 -5.80 6.25 -0.16
CA ILE A 251 -7.21 6.58 -0.29
C ILE A 251 -7.80 6.65 1.12
N ALA A 252 -8.17 7.85 1.57
CA ALA A 252 -8.89 8.05 2.82
C ALA A 252 -10.39 7.85 2.59
N VAL A 253 -10.99 7.00 3.44
CA VAL A 253 -12.44 6.78 3.53
C VAL A 253 -12.89 7.05 4.96
N SER A 254 -14.07 7.65 5.13
CA SER A 254 -14.58 7.93 6.47
C SER A 254 -14.98 6.63 7.17
N GLY A 255 -14.57 6.52 8.43
CA GLY A 255 -15.00 5.47 9.33
C GLY A 255 -16.50 5.53 9.62
N PRO A 256 -17.06 4.46 10.20
CA PRO A 256 -18.47 4.35 10.56
C PRO A 256 -19.02 5.58 11.28
N GLN A 257 -20.16 6.08 10.80
CA GLN A 257 -20.91 7.13 11.48
C GLN A 257 -21.62 6.57 12.72
N GLY A 258 -21.76 7.38 13.78
CA GLY A 258 -22.54 7.04 14.98
C GLY A 258 -21.75 7.02 16.28
N GLU A 259 -20.43 7.20 16.23
CA GLU A 259 -19.59 7.35 17.42
C GLU A 259 -19.41 8.83 17.79
N GLY A 260 -19.35 9.15 19.09
CA GLY A 260 -19.30 10.54 19.57
C GLY A 260 -18.11 11.35 19.05
N THR A 261 -17.01 10.67 18.71
CA THR A 261 -15.76 11.24 18.17
C THR A 261 -15.68 11.22 16.65
N TRP A 262 -16.71 10.71 15.95
CA TRP A 262 -16.68 10.50 14.50
C TRP A 262 -16.41 11.80 13.73
N ASN A 263 -17.09 12.90 14.09
CA ASN A 263 -16.87 14.21 13.47
C ASN A 263 -15.43 14.70 13.66
N THR A 264 -14.86 14.51 14.85
CA THR A 264 -13.49 14.88 15.18
C THR A 264 -12.49 14.11 14.32
N TYR A 265 -12.65 12.79 14.19
CA TYR A 265 -11.74 11.97 13.39
C TYR A 265 -11.90 12.13 11.90
N ARG A 266 -13.11 12.44 11.43
CA ARG A 266 -13.36 12.85 10.06
C ARG A 266 -12.55 14.11 9.73
N GLN A 267 -12.69 15.16 10.54
CA GLN A 267 -11.97 16.42 10.37
C GLN A 267 -10.44 16.23 10.45
N LYS A 268 -9.95 15.54 11.50
CA LYS A 268 -8.51 15.26 11.67
C LYS A 268 -7.92 14.44 10.52
N THR A 269 -8.67 13.48 9.98
CA THR A 269 -8.20 12.71 8.81
C THR A 269 -8.08 13.59 7.56
N ILE A 270 -9.00 14.53 7.35
CA ILE A 270 -8.91 15.49 6.24
C ILE A 270 -7.65 16.34 6.38
N GLU A 271 -7.44 16.94 7.56
CA GLU A 271 -6.26 17.77 7.86
C GLU A 271 -4.95 17.00 7.64
N VAL A 272 -4.86 15.79 8.16
CA VAL A 272 -3.68 14.93 7.98
C VAL A 272 -3.45 14.60 6.52
N PHE A 273 -4.49 14.31 5.73
CA PHE A 273 -4.34 14.03 4.30
C PHE A 273 -3.94 15.27 3.50
N ASP A 274 -4.33 16.47 3.93
CA ASP A 274 -3.84 17.72 3.37
C ASP A 274 -2.33 17.90 3.65
N TRP A 275 -1.87 17.59 4.86
CA TRP A 275 -0.45 17.60 5.20
C TRP A 275 0.36 16.57 4.40
N ILE A 276 -0.16 15.35 4.23
CA ILE A 276 0.48 14.32 3.40
C ILE A 276 0.60 14.81 1.95
N ARG A 277 -0.43 15.50 1.41
CA ARG A 277 -0.37 16.09 0.06
C ARG A 277 0.70 17.16 -0.08
N GLY A 278 0.91 17.98 0.96
CA GLY A 278 2.03 18.93 0.99
C GLY A 278 3.39 18.22 1.04
N ALA A 279 3.54 17.24 1.94
CA ALA A 279 4.79 16.51 2.19
C ALA A 279 5.21 15.54 1.07
N ALA A 280 4.28 15.20 0.17
CA ALA A 280 4.51 14.33 -0.99
C ALA A 280 3.94 14.97 -2.26
N ALA A 281 4.24 16.25 -2.51
CA ALA A 281 3.56 17.01 -3.57
C ALA A 281 3.80 16.46 -4.99
N THR A 282 4.95 15.83 -5.26
CA THR A 282 5.22 15.11 -6.52
C THR A 282 4.26 13.93 -6.75
N MET A 283 3.62 13.47 -5.68
CA MET A 283 2.70 12.33 -5.62
C MET A 283 1.32 12.77 -5.15
N ARG A 284 0.99 14.07 -5.26
CA ARG A 284 -0.29 14.61 -4.78
C ARG A 284 -1.49 13.90 -5.38
N GLN A 285 -1.41 13.52 -6.66
CA GLN A 285 -2.45 12.75 -7.37
C GLN A 285 -2.66 11.34 -6.82
N ASN A 286 -1.70 10.80 -6.07
CA ASN A 286 -1.82 9.51 -5.42
C ASN A 286 -2.52 9.58 -4.06
N ILE A 287 -2.75 10.77 -3.51
CA ILE A 287 -3.34 10.95 -2.18
C ILE A 287 -4.76 11.49 -2.34
N VAL A 288 -5.73 10.60 -2.18
CA VAL A 288 -7.14 10.85 -2.41
C VAL A 288 -7.88 10.85 -1.08
N THR A 289 -8.62 11.91 -0.79
CA THR A 289 -9.60 11.93 0.29
C THR A 289 -10.97 11.85 -0.35
N MET A 290 -11.70 10.76 -0.12
CA MET A 290 -12.97 10.54 -0.81
C MET A 290 -14.15 11.27 -0.16
N PHE A 291 -13.97 11.84 1.02
CA PHE A 291 -15.02 12.47 1.82
C PHE A 291 -14.69 13.92 2.18
N GLY A 292 -15.72 14.75 2.35
CA GLY A 292 -15.60 16.16 2.76
C GLY A 292 -15.90 16.38 4.25
N GLN A 293 -16.03 17.62 4.69
CA GLN A 293 -16.47 17.90 6.07
C GLN A 293 -17.91 17.39 6.30
N THR A 294 -18.81 17.68 5.37
CA THR A 294 -20.19 17.19 5.38
C THR A 294 -20.25 15.76 4.83
N PRO A 295 -20.95 14.81 5.49
CA PRO A 295 -21.15 13.47 4.96
C PRO A 295 -22.05 13.46 3.73
N ALA A 296 -21.62 12.78 2.68
CA ALA A 296 -22.44 12.46 1.52
C ALA A 296 -23.13 11.10 1.67
N PHE A 297 -24.34 10.95 1.10
CA PHE A 297 -25.10 9.70 1.16
C PHE A 297 -24.41 8.51 0.50
N ALA A 298 -23.51 8.76 -0.45
CA ALA A 298 -22.75 7.71 -1.12
C ALA A 298 -21.60 7.15 -0.25
N GLU A 299 -21.30 7.77 0.90
CA GLU A 299 -20.20 7.35 1.75
C GLU A 299 -20.53 6.04 2.49
N PRO A 300 -19.57 5.09 2.58
CA PRO A 300 -19.77 3.85 3.31
C PRO A 300 -20.18 4.06 4.78
N CYS A 301 -19.75 5.17 5.39
CA CYS A 301 -20.05 5.48 6.80
C CYS A 301 -21.55 5.58 7.10
N ALA A 302 -22.37 5.97 6.11
CA ALA A 302 -23.82 6.16 6.28
C ALA A 302 -24.55 4.83 6.61
N THR A 303 -24.03 3.69 6.13
CA THR A 303 -24.61 2.36 6.40
C THR A 303 -24.62 1.99 7.88
N MET A 304 -23.70 2.56 8.66
CA MET A 304 -23.46 2.18 10.06
C MET A 304 -24.19 3.08 11.07
N GLY A 305 -24.66 4.26 10.64
CA GLY A 305 -25.29 5.26 11.52
C GLY A 305 -26.65 4.83 12.10
N SER A 306 -27.26 3.78 11.54
CA SER A 306 -28.55 3.24 11.97
C SER A 306 -28.48 2.40 13.26
N ALA A 307 -27.29 1.89 13.61
CA ALA A 307 -27.10 1.00 14.75
C ALA A 307 -25.65 1.11 15.29
N PRO A 308 -25.34 2.18 16.07
CA PRO A 308 -24.05 2.36 16.68
C PRO A 308 -23.73 1.25 17.69
N ARG A 309 -22.45 1.03 17.98
CA ARG A 309 -22.00 0.08 19.01
C ARG A 309 -22.38 0.61 20.39
N MET A 310 -22.70 -0.29 21.33
CA MET A 310 -23.00 0.10 22.71
C MET A 310 -21.71 0.47 23.46
N ALA A 311 -20.59 -0.18 23.11
CA ALA A 311 -19.27 0.16 23.65
C ALA A 311 -18.16 0.18 22.56
N PRO A 312 -17.12 1.04 22.72
CA PRO A 312 -16.01 1.15 21.77
C PRO A 312 -15.19 -0.14 21.60
N ILE A 313 -15.22 -1.02 22.59
CA ILE A 313 -14.54 -2.31 22.53
C ILE A 313 -15.34 -3.38 21.77
N GLU A 314 -16.62 -3.17 21.50
CA GLU A 314 -17.48 -4.16 20.83
C GLU A 314 -17.18 -4.25 19.33
N ALA A 315 -17.57 -5.35 18.69
CA ALA A 315 -17.50 -5.47 17.24
C ALA A 315 -18.78 -4.87 16.65
N TYR A 316 -18.71 -4.32 15.44
CA TYR A 316 -19.92 -3.96 14.72
C TYR A 316 -20.77 -5.20 14.42
N HIS A 317 -22.08 -4.99 14.32
CA HIS A 317 -22.99 -6.05 13.91
C HIS A 317 -22.63 -6.53 12.50
N VAL A 318 -22.57 -7.85 12.30
CA VAL A 318 -22.08 -8.45 11.04
C VAL A 318 -22.86 -8.03 9.81
N HIS A 319 -24.15 -7.73 9.95
CA HIS A 319 -24.96 -7.24 8.84
C HIS A 319 -24.49 -5.86 8.36
N LEU A 320 -24.23 -4.95 9.29
CA LEU A 320 -23.73 -3.61 8.98
C LEU A 320 -22.30 -3.68 8.40
N VAL A 321 -21.44 -4.54 8.96
CA VAL A 321 -20.11 -4.78 8.39
C VAL A 321 -20.21 -5.26 6.93
N LYS A 322 -21.15 -6.17 6.63
CA LYS A 322 -21.38 -6.63 5.25
C LYS A 322 -21.77 -5.46 4.33
N GLU A 323 -22.74 -4.65 4.74
CA GLU A 323 -23.20 -3.48 3.97
C GLU A 323 -22.09 -2.45 3.77
N PHE A 324 -21.33 -2.16 4.82
CA PHE A 324 -20.18 -1.26 4.75
C PHE A 324 -19.14 -1.75 3.74
N LEU A 325 -18.78 -3.04 3.74
CA LEU A 325 -17.78 -3.58 2.81
C LEU A 325 -18.27 -3.57 1.36
N ILE A 326 -19.56 -3.82 1.13
CA ILE A 326 -20.18 -3.69 -0.20
C ILE A 326 -20.11 -2.24 -0.66
N SER A 327 -20.52 -1.30 0.20
CA SER A 327 -20.49 0.14 -0.10
C SER A 327 -19.06 0.61 -0.33
N LEU A 328 -18.10 0.18 0.48
CA LEU A 328 -16.68 0.52 0.35
C LEU A 328 -16.13 0.06 -0.99
N GLN A 329 -16.40 -1.18 -1.42
CA GLN A 329 -15.93 -1.69 -2.69
C GLN A 329 -16.43 -0.88 -3.88
N SER A 330 -17.73 -0.55 -3.90
CA SER A 330 -18.30 0.31 -4.95
C SER A 330 -17.75 1.73 -4.90
N TYR A 331 -17.58 2.27 -3.69
CA TYR A 331 -17.15 3.64 -3.47
C TYR A 331 -15.72 3.89 -3.95
N VAL A 332 -14.80 2.94 -3.75
CA VAL A 332 -13.39 3.08 -4.17
C VAL A 332 -13.10 2.50 -5.56
N ALA A 333 -14.09 1.97 -6.28
CA ALA A 333 -13.91 1.28 -7.55
C ALA A 333 -13.25 2.15 -8.64
N GLY A 334 -13.50 3.47 -8.64
CA GLY A 334 -12.81 4.39 -9.55
C GLY A 334 -11.30 4.55 -9.28
N HIS A 335 -10.84 4.12 -8.10
CA HIS A 335 -9.46 4.24 -7.67
C HIS A 335 -8.72 2.90 -7.56
N VAL A 336 -9.44 1.79 -7.43
CA VAL A 336 -8.89 0.44 -7.27
C VAL A 336 -9.40 -0.45 -8.40
N GLN A 337 -8.47 -1.02 -9.19
CA GLN A 337 -8.81 -1.81 -10.38
C GLN A 337 -9.24 -3.24 -10.05
N GLN A 338 -8.77 -3.79 -8.93
CA GLN A 338 -9.10 -5.14 -8.50
C GLN A 338 -10.28 -5.16 -7.53
N LYS A 339 -11.02 -6.27 -7.54
CA LYS A 339 -12.02 -6.57 -6.52
C LYS A 339 -11.33 -6.58 -5.14
N LEU A 340 -11.96 -5.97 -4.13
CA LEU A 340 -11.40 -5.94 -2.77
C LEU A 340 -11.83 -7.15 -1.94
N PHE A 341 -13.11 -7.52 -2.05
CA PHE A 341 -13.74 -8.51 -1.19
C PHE A 341 -14.58 -9.51 -1.98
N ASP A 342 -14.53 -10.78 -1.58
CA ASP A 342 -15.60 -11.72 -1.81
C ASP A 342 -16.56 -11.70 -0.63
N VAL A 343 -17.60 -10.88 -0.73
CA VAL A 343 -18.66 -10.80 0.28
C VAL A 343 -19.53 -12.06 0.22
N PHE A 344 -19.83 -12.63 1.38
CA PHE A 344 -20.64 -13.84 1.51
C PHE A 344 -22.14 -13.54 1.42
N ASP A 345 -22.90 -14.47 0.87
CA ASP A 345 -24.36 -14.35 0.78
C ASP A 345 -24.97 -14.31 2.19
N LYS A 346 -24.51 -15.22 3.06
CA LYS A 346 -24.94 -15.30 4.46
C LYS A 346 -23.74 -15.20 5.40
N PRO A 347 -23.84 -14.44 6.51
CA PRO A 347 -22.80 -14.40 7.53
C PRO A 347 -22.52 -15.78 8.10
N VAL A 348 -21.24 -16.08 8.31
CA VAL A 348 -20.84 -17.29 9.04
C VAL A 348 -21.21 -17.14 10.51
N ASN A 349 -21.88 -18.17 11.03
CA ASN A 349 -22.22 -18.25 12.45
C ASN A 349 -20.96 -18.16 13.33
N ARG A 350 -21.02 -17.36 14.39
CA ARG A 350 -19.90 -17.07 15.29
C ARG A 350 -19.23 -18.34 15.86
N THR A 351 -20.02 -19.30 16.31
CA THR A 351 -19.52 -20.57 16.87
C THR A 351 -18.79 -21.40 15.83
N LYS A 352 -19.33 -21.45 14.60
CA LYS A 352 -18.67 -22.15 13.48
C LYS A 352 -17.36 -21.46 13.11
N PHE A 353 -17.38 -20.12 13.01
CA PHE A 353 -16.19 -19.33 12.71
C PHE A 353 -15.04 -19.65 13.67
N TYR A 354 -15.27 -19.51 14.99
CA TYR A 354 -14.24 -19.82 15.99
C TYR A 354 -13.80 -21.28 15.99
N LYS A 355 -14.72 -22.21 15.74
CA LYS A 355 -14.38 -23.64 15.64
C LYS A 355 -13.38 -23.89 14.52
N TYR A 356 -13.56 -23.26 13.36
CA TYR A 356 -12.67 -23.44 12.21
C TYR A 356 -11.35 -22.70 12.38
N THR A 357 -11.37 -21.44 12.82
CA THR A 357 -10.14 -20.66 12.99
C THR A 357 -9.24 -21.19 14.10
N LYS A 358 -9.79 -21.87 15.13
CA LYS A 358 -8.99 -22.50 16.18
C LYS A 358 -8.44 -23.89 15.82
N LYS A 359 -9.12 -24.63 14.93
CA LYS A 359 -8.81 -26.05 14.67
C LYS A 359 -8.10 -26.30 13.34
N MET A 360 -7.91 -25.29 12.51
CA MET A 360 -7.37 -25.43 11.18
C MET A 360 -6.27 -24.40 10.94
N GLU A 361 -5.34 -24.74 10.05
CA GLU A 361 -4.38 -23.79 9.49
C GLU A 361 -5.12 -22.56 8.90
N PRO A 362 -4.57 -21.33 9.02
CA PRO A 362 -5.27 -20.10 8.64
C PRO A 362 -5.79 -20.09 7.20
N GLU A 363 -5.02 -20.60 6.25
CA GLU A 363 -5.43 -20.66 4.84
C GLU A 363 -6.55 -21.67 4.60
N LYS A 364 -6.46 -22.85 5.23
CA LYS A 364 -7.52 -23.87 5.17
C LYS A 364 -8.80 -23.37 5.81
N ALA A 365 -8.70 -22.69 6.96
CA ALA A 365 -9.84 -22.05 7.62
C ALA A 365 -10.50 -21.02 6.69
N ARG A 366 -9.70 -20.16 6.03
CA ARG A 366 -10.21 -19.16 5.06
C ARG A 366 -10.94 -19.81 3.89
N GLN A 367 -10.39 -20.86 3.30
CA GLN A 367 -11.04 -21.59 2.20
C GLN A 367 -12.37 -22.21 2.63
N VAL A 368 -12.40 -22.90 3.78
CA VAL A 368 -13.63 -23.49 4.33
C VAL A 368 -14.70 -22.43 4.62
N LEU A 369 -14.31 -21.31 5.23
CA LEU A 369 -15.22 -20.21 5.52
C LEU A 369 -15.79 -19.56 4.24
N ARG A 370 -14.95 -19.38 3.21
CA ARG A 370 -15.37 -18.88 1.90
C ARG A 370 -16.38 -19.82 1.25
N SER A 371 -16.16 -21.13 1.31
CA SER A 371 -17.10 -22.13 0.78
C SER A 371 -18.44 -22.12 1.53
N ILE A 372 -18.42 -22.03 2.87
CA ILE A 372 -19.64 -21.93 3.68
C ILE A 372 -20.42 -20.64 3.35
N GLY A 373 -19.72 -19.52 3.20
CA GLY A 373 -20.31 -18.23 2.87
C GLY A 373 -20.96 -18.17 1.49
N LYS A 374 -20.44 -18.93 0.52
CA LYS A 374 -20.96 -19.04 -0.86
C LYS A 374 -22.05 -20.11 -1.04
N ALA A 375 -22.10 -21.14 -0.18
CA ALA A 375 -23.06 -22.25 -0.29
C ALA A 375 -24.51 -21.88 0.09
N GLY A 376 -24.82 -20.60 0.31
CA GLY A 376 -26.14 -20.11 0.72
C GLY A 376 -27.28 -20.37 -0.28
N THR A 377 -26.96 -20.78 -1.51
CA THR A 377 -27.88 -21.03 -2.64
C THR A 377 -27.76 -22.40 -3.30
N SER A 378 -26.84 -23.28 -2.87
CA SER A 378 -26.75 -24.64 -3.43
C SER A 378 -27.45 -25.66 -2.53
N LYS A 379 -28.38 -26.39 -3.16
CA LYS A 379 -29.30 -27.39 -2.61
C LYS A 379 -28.63 -28.39 -1.67
N GLN A 380 -29.49 -28.93 -0.79
CA GLN A 380 -29.45 -30.28 -0.22
C GLN A 380 -28.25 -31.13 -0.66
N ILE A 381 -27.31 -31.34 0.26
CA ILE A 381 -26.44 -32.51 0.18
C ILE A 381 -27.34 -33.70 0.51
N SER A 382 -27.74 -34.40 -0.54
CA SER A 382 -28.30 -35.74 -0.48
C SER A 382 -27.41 -36.66 0.33
N HIS A 383 -28.08 -37.51 1.11
CA HIS A 383 -27.54 -38.70 1.75
C HIS A 383 -26.48 -39.40 0.88
N VAL A 384 -25.24 -39.41 1.35
CA VAL A 384 -24.30 -40.48 1.02
C VAL A 384 -24.46 -41.53 2.11
N GLN A 385 -25.26 -42.56 1.79
CA GLN A 385 -25.31 -43.80 2.55
C GLN A 385 -23.93 -44.47 2.49
N GLY A 386 -23.20 -44.40 3.60
CA GLY A 386 -22.04 -45.25 3.86
C GLY A 386 -22.52 -46.58 4.44
N ARG A 387 -22.36 -47.64 3.63
CA ARG A 387 -22.41 -49.07 3.99
C ARG A 387 -21.90 -49.34 5.42
N SER A 388 -22.77 -49.86 6.29
CA SER A 388 -22.34 -50.55 7.51
C SER A 388 -21.89 -51.96 7.15
N GLN A 389 -20.61 -52.25 7.43
CA GLN A 389 -20.10 -53.61 7.46
C GLN A 389 -20.74 -54.36 8.65
N GLN A 390 -21.17 -55.57 8.34
CA GLN A 390 -21.65 -56.57 9.27
C GLN A 390 -20.55 -56.96 10.27
N THR A 391 -20.88 -56.99 11.56
CA THR A 391 -20.18 -57.81 12.55
C THR A 391 -21.15 -58.90 13.02
N PRO A 392 -20.70 -60.17 13.18
CA PRO A 392 -21.57 -61.26 13.58
C PRO A 392 -21.74 -61.34 15.09
N ASN A 393 -22.97 -61.73 15.44
CA ASN A 393 -23.44 -62.22 16.73
C ASN A 393 -22.45 -63.13 17.45
N PHE A 394 -22.24 -62.86 18.75
CA PHE A 394 -22.13 -63.91 19.77
C PHE A 394 -23.07 -63.57 20.92
N GLY A 395 -23.84 -64.58 21.34
CA GLY A 395 -25.02 -64.44 22.19
C GLY A 395 -24.80 -64.67 23.69
N SER A 396 -25.96 -64.74 24.36
CA SER A 396 -26.21 -65.08 25.78
C SER A 396 -25.65 -64.07 26.79
N GLY A 397 -26.43 -63.38 27.63
CA GLY A 397 -27.75 -63.64 28.16
C GLY A 397 -27.61 -63.77 29.67
N PHE A 398 -28.07 -62.80 30.47
CA PHE A 398 -28.52 -63.04 31.85
C PHE A 398 -29.32 -61.83 32.37
N ARG A 399 -30.49 -62.15 32.94
CA ARG A 399 -31.43 -61.23 33.59
C ARG A 399 -30.87 -60.74 34.93
N GLY A 400 -31.15 -59.49 35.27
CA GLY A 400 -30.96 -58.98 36.64
C GLY A 400 -31.69 -57.65 36.87
N ARG A 401 -32.89 -57.73 37.44
CA ARG A 401 -33.62 -56.59 38.03
C ARG A 401 -32.78 -55.94 39.14
N GLY A 402 -32.81 -54.61 39.23
CA GLY A 402 -32.26 -53.89 40.37
C GLY A 402 -32.60 -52.40 40.36
N SER A 403 -33.78 -52.04 40.83
CA SER A 403 -34.13 -50.66 41.19
C SER A 403 -33.44 -50.26 42.50
N ARG A 404 -32.83 -49.07 42.52
CA ARG A 404 -32.78 -48.07 43.64
C ARG A 404 -31.46 -47.29 43.60
N GLY A 405 -31.56 -45.98 43.73
CA GLY A 405 -30.40 -45.13 44.04
C GLY A 405 -30.54 -43.68 43.57
N ARG A 406 -31.42 -42.90 44.21
CA ARG A 406 -31.35 -41.43 44.17
C ARG A 406 -30.04 -41.00 44.83
N GLY A 407 -29.28 -40.14 44.16
CA GLY A 407 -28.08 -39.51 44.71
C GLY A 407 -27.93 -38.09 44.16
N HIS A 408 -28.47 -37.12 44.90
CA HIS A 408 -28.14 -35.69 44.78
C HIS A 408 -26.64 -35.47 45.02
N ARG A 409 -25.95 -34.85 44.06
CA ARG A 409 -24.76 -33.99 44.23
C ARG A 409 -24.77 -33.05 43.01
N GLY A 410 -24.62 -31.74 43.09
CA GLY A 410 -24.11 -30.86 44.12
C GLY A 410 -23.52 -29.68 43.36
N SER A 411 -24.09 -28.50 43.54
CA SER A 411 -23.70 -27.24 42.90
C SER A 411 -22.26 -26.86 43.28
N GLY A 412 -21.34 -26.94 42.31
CA GLY A 412 -19.96 -26.46 42.46
C GLY A 412 -19.88 -24.96 42.29
N ARG A 413 -19.87 -24.24 43.43
CA ARG A 413 -19.53 -22.82 43.55
C ARG A 413 -18.01 -22.68 43.48
N TRP A 414 -17.50 -22.00 42.46
CA TRP A 414 -16.07 -21.67 42.35
C TRP A 414 -15.75 -20.46 43.22
N VAL A 415 -14.75 -20.60 44.10
CA VAL A 415 -14.16 -19.51 44.89
C VAL A 415 -12.77 -19.26 44.34
N PHE A 416 -12.51 -18.01 43.94
CA PHE A 416 -11.19 -17.53 43.53
C PHE A 416 -10.26 -17.43 44.74
N LYS A 417 -9.02 -17.92 44.61
CA LYS A 417 -7.90 -17.53 45.46
C LYS A 417 -7.02 -16.56 44.65
N PRO A 418 -6.61 -15.42 45.23
CA PRO A 418 -5.64 -14.52 44.61
C PRO A 418 -4.21 -14.96 44.91
N TYR A 419 -3.34 -14.76 43.93
CA TYR A 419 -1.94 -14.38 44.13
C TYR A 419 -1.69 -13.13 43.31
#